data_AF-A0A6B3I055-F1
#
_entry.id   AF-A0A6B3I055-F1
#
_cell.length_a   1.000
_cell.length_b   1.000
_cell.length_c   1.000
_cell.angle_alpha   90.00
_cell.angle_beta   90.00
_cell.angle_gamma   90.00
#
_symmetry.space_group_name_H-M   'P 1'
#
loop_
_entity.id
_entity.type
_entity.pdbx_description
1 polymer ?
#
loop_
_entity_poly.entity_id
_entity_poly.type
_entity_poly.pdbx_seq_one_letter_code
_entity_poly.pdbx_strand_id
1 'polypeptide(L)' 'MKPALEAVLMVVDEPATVDQLAKVLQRPRRAVAAALRELADEYTVQSRGFDLRFVAGGWRFSTR' A
#
# COMPACT_ATOMS: atom_id res chain seq x y z
N MET A 1 -2.75 -11.61 -1.30
CA MET A 1 -3.23 -10.20 -1.33
C MET A 1 -2.07 -9.22 -1.43
N LYS A 2 -1.07 -9.32 -0.55
CA LYS A 2 0.11 -8.43 -0.52
C LYS A 2 0.84 -8.27 -1.86
N PRO A 3 1.14 -9.34 -2.64
CA PRO A 3 1.84 -9.18 -3.93
C PRO A 3 1.06 -8.34 -4.95
N ALA A 4 -0.27 -8.41 -4.94
CA ALA A 4 -1.11 -7.62 -5.83
C ALA A 4 -1.17 -6.15 -5.40
N LEU A 5 -1.16 -5.88 -4.08
CA LEU A 5 -1.07 -4.51 -3.55
C LEU A 5 0.28 -3.89 -3.85
N GLU A 6 1.38 -4.63 -3.65
CA GLU A 6 2.73 -4.18 -3.99
C GLU A 6 2.85 -3.84 -5.47
N ALA A 7 2.36 -4.72 -6.35
CA ALA A 7 2.40 -4.49 -7.80
C ALA A 7 1.64 -3.23 -8.22
N VAL A 8 0.44 -3.01 -7.65
CA VAL A 8 -0.34 -1.79 -7.93
C VAL A 8 0.40 -0.57 -7.37
N LEU A 9 0.85 -0.61 -6.12
CA LEU A 9 1.52 0.51 -5.45
C LEU A 9 2.87 0.90 -6.09
N MET A 10 3.54 -0.03 -6.77
CA MET A 10 4.78 0.24 -7.51
C MET A 10 4.57 1.04 -8.79
N VAL A 11 3.37 1.01 -9.38
CA VAL A 11 3.08 1.71 -10.64
C VAL A 11 2.28 3.01 -10.48
N VAL A 12 1.85 3.36 -9.26
CA VAL A 12 1.08 4.59 -9.02
C VAL A 12 2.03 5.74 -8.67
N ASP A 13 1.95 6.80 -9.47
CA ASP A 13 2.72 8.04 -9.24
C ASP A 13 2.12 8.93 -8.14
N GLU A 14 0.84 8.70 -7.79
CA GLU A 14 0.10 9.44 -6.76
C GLU A 14 -0.32 8.52 -5.60
N PRO A 15 -0.53 9.07 -4.38
CA PRO A 15 -1.00 8.28 -3.25
C PRO A 15 -2.34 7.58 -3.54
N ALA A 16 -2.36 6.25 -3.48
CA ALA A 16 -3.54 5.45 -3.76
C ALA A 16 -4.41 5.28 -2.50
N THR A 17 -5.66 5.71 -2.57
CA THR A 17 -6.61 5.52 -1.46
C THR A 17 -7.01 4.06 -1.30
N VAL A 18 -7.43 3.68 -0.09
CA VAL A 18 -7.94 2.32 0.18
C VAL A 18 -9.16 2.00 -0.68
N ASP A 19 -10.02 2.99 -0.96
CA ASP A 19 -11.19 2.82 -1.83
C ASP A 19 -10.79 2.55 -3.30
N GLN A 20 -9.80 3.25 -3.84
CA GLN A 20 -9.27 2.98 -5.19
C GLN A 20 -8.67 1.57 -5.28
N LEU A 21 -7.82 1.20 -4.30
CA LEU A 21 -7.19 -0.11 -4.26
C LEU A 21 -8.22 -1.24 -4.08
N ALA A 22 -9.23 -1.05 -3.25
CA ALA A 22 -10.33 -1.99 -3.07
C ALA A 22 -11.13 -2.21 -4.37
N LYS A 23 -11.38 -1.14 -5.13
CA LYS A 23 -12.05 -1.22 -6.43
C LYS A 23 -11.23 -1.98 -7.46
N VAL A 24 -9.93 -1.66 -7.58
CA VAL A 24 -9.02 -2.32 -8.54
C VAL A 24 -8.85 -3.79 -8.22
N LEU A 25 -8.67 -4.13 -6.94
CA LEU A 25 -8.45 -5.51 -6.51
C LEU A 25 -9.75 -6.32 -6.36
N GLN A 26 -10.91 -5.66 -6.49
CA GLN A 26 -12.24 -6.24 -6.24
C GLN A 26 -12.33 -6.91 -4.87
N ARG A 27 -11.85 -6.23 -3.83
CA ARG A 27 -11.82 -6.73 -2.45
C ARG A 27 -12.50 -5.78 -1.47
N PRO A 28 -13.00 -6.28 -0.33
CA PRO A 28 -13.55 -5.43 0.71
C PRO A 28 -12.52 -4.42 1.24
N ARG A 29 -12.94 -3.17 1.43
CA ARG A 29 -12.08 -2.08 1.92
C ARG A 29 -11.33 -2.44 3.21
N ARG A 30 -12.01 -3.12 4.14
CA ARG A 30 -11.42 -3.59 5.40
C ARG A 30 -10.23 -4.54 5.19
N ALA A 31 -10.31 -5.42 4.20
CA ALA A 31 -9.28 -6.40 3.92
C ALA A 31 -8.06 -5.76 3.26
N VAL A 32 -8.30 -4.77 2.39
CA VAL A 32 -7.24 -3.96 1.79
C VAL A 32 -6.55 -3.09 2.84
N ALA A 33 -7.31 -2.43 3.73
CA ALA A 33 -6.73 -1.62 4.81
C ALA A 33 -5.85 -2.45 5.76
N ALA A 34 -6.31 -3.65 6.15
CA ALA A 34 -5.52 -4.56 6.97
C ALA A 34 -4.22 -4.98 6.27
N ALA A 35 -4.31 -5.40 5.00
CA ALA A 35 -3.16 -5.82 4.22
C ALA A 35 -2.14 -4.69 4.00
N LEU A 36 -2.59 -3.45 3.81
CA LEU A 36 -1.72 -2.26 3.70
C LEU A 36 -0.98 -1.97 4.99
N ARG A 37 -1.66 -2.12 6.15
CA ARG A 37 -1.04 -1.94 7.46
C ARG A 37 0.05 -2.98 7.70
N GLU A 38 -0.29 -4.26 7.51
CA GLU A 38 0.68 -5.35 7.66
C GLU A 38 1.88 -5.17 6.74
N LEU A 39 1.65 -4.75 5.50
CA LEU A 39 2.71 -4.50 4.53
C LEU A 39 3.62 -3.37 5.00
N ALA A 40 3.05 -2.24 5.46
CA ALA A 40 3.83 -1.12 5.97
C ALA A 40 4.69 -1.50 7.19
N ASP A 41 4.15 -2.30 8.10
CA ASP A 41 4.88 -2.80 9.27
C ASP A 41 6.04 -3.72 8.84
N GLU A 42 5.79 -4.64 7.90
CA GLU A 42 6.83 -5.52 7.35
C GLU A 42 7.97 -4.75 6.66
N TYR A 43 7.65 -3.71 5.88
CA TYR A 43 8.66 -2.88 5.24
C TYR A 43 9.47 -2.06 6.24
N THR A 44 8.81 -1.52 7.27
CA THR A 44 9.46 -0.77 8.35
C THR A 44 10.46 -1.65 9.11
N VAL A 45 10.11 -2.92 9.37
CA VAL A 45 10.98 -3.88 10.06
C VAL A 45 12.14 -4.35 9.16
N GLN A 46 11.90 -4.57 7.87
CA GLN A 46 12.94 -5.06 6.95
C GLN A 46 13.98 -4.00 6.58
N SER A 47 13.73 -2.71 6.87
CA SER A 47 14.63 -1.58 6.56
C SER A 47 15.18 -1.63 5.13
N ARG A 48 14.33 -2.05 4.17
CA ARG A 48 14.64 -1.92 2.74
C ARG A 48 14.71 -0.42 2.42
N GLY A 49 15.46 -0.02 1.39
CA GLY A 49 15.66 1.40 1.03
C GLY A 49 14.39 2.19 0.63
N PHE A 50 13.20 1.65 0.91
CA PHE A 50 11.89 2.20 0.63
C PHE A 50 10.88 1.74 1.70
N ASP A 51 10.00 2.66 2.07
CA ASP A 51 8.97 2.49 3.09
C ASP A 51 7.58 2.74 2.45
N LEU A 52 6.56 2.01 2.91
CA LEU A 52 5.17 2.24 2.51
C LEU A 52 4.53 3.27 3.46
N ARG A 53 4.25 4.47 2.96
CA ARG A 53 3.75 5.59 3.78
C ARG A 53 2.32 5.97 3.45
N PHE A 54 1.60 6.43 4.48
CA PHE A 54 0.27 7.02 4.33
C PHE A 54 0.39 8.56 4.29
N VAL A 55 0.07 9.16 3.15
CA VAL A 55 0.21 10.60 2.90
C VAL A 55 -1.00 11.12 2.12
N ALA A 56 -1.47 12.32 2.45
CA ALA A 56 -2.61 12.98 1.78
C ALA A 56 -3.86 12.09 1.63
N GLY A 57 -4.12 11.19 2.58
CA GLY A 57 -5.28 10.28 2.55
C GLY A 57 -5.09 9.02 1.70
N GLY A 58 -3.90 8.79 1.13
CA GLY A 58 -3.57 7.61 0.32
C GLY A 58 -2.25 6.95 0.74
N TRP A 59 -1.93 5.82 0.10
CA TRP A 59 -0.74 5.02 0.32
C TRP A 59 0.22 5.13 -0.85
N ARG A 60 1.51 5.27 -0.55
CA ARG A 60 2.56 5.39 -1.58
C ARG A 60 3.88 4.78 -1.10
N PHE A 61 4.60 4.12 -2.01
CA PHE A 61 6.00 3.78 -1.77
C PHE A 61 6.88 5.03 -1.85
N SER A 62 7.75 5.17 -0.86
CA SER A 62 8.67 6.28 -0.81
C SER A 62 10.05 5.76 -0.47
N THR A 63 11.05 6.22 -1.21
CA THR A 63 12.45 5.99 -0.83
C THR A 63 12.73 6.71 0.48
N ARG A 64 13.58 6.11 1.31
CA ARG A 64 14.11 6.80 2.47
C ARG A 64 15.07 7.90 2.05
#